data_AF-K2FQ11-F1
#
_entry.id   AF-K2FQ11-F1
#
_cell.length_a   1.000
_cell.length_b   1.000
_cell.length_c   1.000
_cell.angle_alpha   90.00
_cell.angle_beta   90.00
_cell.angle_gamma   90.00
#
_symmetry.space_group_name_H-M   'P 1'
#
loop_
_entity.id
_entity.type
_entity.pdbx_description
1 polymer ?
#
loop_
_entity_poly.entity_id
_entity_poly.type
_entity_poly.pdbx_seq_one_letter_code
_entity_poly.pdbx_strand_id
1 'polypeptide(L)'
;MATWEEFSAITRHLEGVVQRKTLNRSEQVGEIEALIDKRGNMMQTLPEPGETEKHIVRDVLERDKTINQRLEMIFTGVKEDMRNNKKQKSTKNQYTNPYQNVAGSDGMFLDSKK
;
A
#
# COMPACT_ATOMS: atom_id res chain seq x y z
N MET A 1 -26.27 -15.18 -10.05
CA MET A 1 -26.46 -13.72 -9.95
C MET A 1 -25.82 -13.30 -8.66
N ALA A 2 -24.98 -12.26 -8.64
CA ALA A 2 -24.38 -11.78 -7.40
C ALA A 2 -25.48 -11.26 -6.46
N THR A 3 -25.41 -11.60 -5.17
CA THR A 3 -26.39 -11.14 -4.17
C THR A 3 -25.79 -10.07 -3.27
N TRP A 4 -26.65 -9.23 -2.69
CA TRP A 4 -26.23 -8.22 -1.71
C TRP A 4 -25.63 -8.85 -0.44
N GLU A 5 -26.05 -10.07 -0.08
CA GLU A 5 -25.46 -10.83 1.03
C GLU A 5 -24.00 -11.22 0.75
N GLU A 6 -23.72 -11.77 -0.43
CA GLU A 6 -22.36 -12.13 -0.85
C GLU A 6 -21.47 -10.89 -0.92
N PHE A 7 -22.00 -9.77 -1.43
CA PHE A 7 -21.29 -8.49 -1.48
C PHE A 7 -20.94 -7.96 -0.08
N SER A 8 -21.89 -8.08 0.86
CA SER A 8 -21.65 -7.73 2.26
C SER A 8 -20.61 -8.62 2.91
N ALA A 9 -20.64 -9.94 2.66
CA ALA A 9 -19.67 -10.88 3.18
C ALA A 9 -18.23 -10.54 2.73
N ILE A 10 -18.05 -10.20 1.45
CA ILE A 10 -16.74 -9.79 0.91
C ILE A 10 -16.31 -8.45 1.51
N THR A 11 -17.24 -7.50 1.68
CA THR A 11 -16.94 -6.21 2.31
C THR A 11 -16.48 -6.40 3.76
N ARG A 12 -17.12 -7.30 4.53
CA ARG A 12 -16.69 -7.66 5.90
C ARG A 12 -15.32 -8.34 5.91
N HIS A 13 -15.05 -9.19 4.93
CA HIS A 13 -13.74 -9.83 4.81
C HIS A 13 -12.65 -8.79 4.53
N LEU A 14 -12.88 -7.88 3.57
CA LEU A 14 -11.97 -6.78 3.26
C LEU A 14 -11.72 -5.91 4.49
N GLU A 15 -12.75 -5.57 5.25
CA GLU A 15 -12.62 -4.83 6.50
C GLU A 15 -11.69 -5.55 7.51
N GLY A 16 -11.87 -6.85 7.69
CA GLY A 16 -10.98 -7.65 8.55
C GLY A 16 -9.52 -7.63 8.08
N VAL A 17 -9.31 -7.74 6.77
CA VAL A 17 -7.96 -7.71 6.17
C VAL A 17 -7.30 -6.34 6.34
N VAL A 18 -8.01 -5.23 6.16
CA VAL A 18 -7.43 -3.88 6.33
C VAL A 18 -7.17 -3.52 7.79
N GLN A 19 -7.89 -4.10 8.74
CA GLN A 19 -7.71 -3.85 10.17
C GLN A 19 -6.64 -4.72 10.82
N ARG A 20 -6.28 -5.87 10.22
CA ARG A 20 -5.29 -6.76 10.81
C ARG A 20 -3.91 -6.10 10.86
N LYS A 21 -3.23 -6.27 12.00
CA LYS A 21 -1.82 -5.93 12.11
C LYS A 21 -1.00 -7.07 11.52
N THR A 22 -0.19 -6.78 10.50
CA THR A 22 0.68 -7.76 9.85
C THR A 22 2.14 -7.35 9.93
N LEU A 23 3.04 -8.35 9.94
CA LEU A 23 4.47 -8.16 9.71
C LEU A 23 4.79 -8.20 8.20
N ASN A 24 3.96 -8.89 7.41
CA ASN A 24 4.10 -9.01 5.97
C ASN A 24 3.07 -8.11 5.26
N ARG A 25 3.47 -6.85 5.02
CA ARG A 25 2.61 -5.85 4.38
C ARG A 25 2.35 -6.15 2.90
N SER A 26 3.30 -6.74 2.18
CA SER A 26 3.14 -7.09 0.76
C SER A 26 2.03 -8.11 0.54
N GLU A 27 1.98 -9.15 1.38
CA GLU A 27 0.92 -10.16 1.34
C GLU A 27 -0.45 -9.56 1.66
N GLN A 28 -0.52 -8.67 2.66
CA GLN A 28 -1.77 -7.96 2.97
C GLN A 28 -2.25 -7.09 1.82
N VAL A 29 -1.36 -6.38 1.13
CA VAL A 29 -1.74 -5.57 -0.05
C VAL A 29 -2.28 -6.46 -1.17
N GLY A 30 -1.63 -7.59 -1.46
CA GLY A 30 -2.11 -8.51 -2.50
C GLY A 30 -3.50 -9.10 -2.20
N GLU A 31 -3.79 -9.42 -0.93
CA GLU A 31 -5.12 -9.87 -0.53
C GLU A 31 -6.18 -8.76 -0.64
N ILE A 32 -5.82 -7.53 -0.26
CA ILE A 32 -6.68 -6.35 -0.43
C ILE A 32 -7.03 -6.15 -1.92
N GLU A 33 -6.03 -6.20 -2.81
CA GLU A 33 -6.23 -6.06 -4.25
C GLU A 33 -7.19 -7.12 -4.79
N ALA A 34 -6.96 -8.39 -4.45
CA ALA A 34 -7.84 -9.49 -4.87
C ALA A 34 -9.29 -9.32 -4.39
N LEU A 35 -9.50 -8.83 -3.17
CA LEU A 35 -10.84 -8.57 -2.63
C LEU A 35 -11.51 -7.36 -3.28
N ILE A 36 -10.75 -6.29 -3.56
CA ILE A 36 -11.26 -5.10 -4.27
C ILE A 36 -11.69 -5.49 -5.69
N ASP A 37 -10.87 -6.25 -6.42
CA ASP A 37 -11.19 -6.71 -7.77
C ASP A 37 -12.44 -7.59 -7.79
N LYS A 38 -12.52 -8.56 -6.85
CA LYS A 38 -13.69 -9.41 -6.71
C LYS A 38 -14.96 -8.58 -6.44
N ARG A 39 -14.86 -7.59 -5.54
CA ARG A 39 -15.96 -6.68 -5.20
C ARG A 39 -16.37 -5.84 -6.42
N GLY A 40 -15.41 -5.28 -7.14
CA GLY A 40 -15.66 -4.48 -8.35
C GLY A 40 -16.38 -5.28 -9.44
N ASN A 41 -15.96 -6.52 -9.68
CA ASN A 41 -16.62 -7.42 -10.63
C ASN A 41 -18.06 -7.74 -10.22
N MET A 42 -18.33 -7.93 -8.92
CA MET A 42 -19.70 -8.15 -8.44
C MET A 42 -20.59 -6.93 -8.62
N MET A 43 -20.07 -5.71 -8.41
CA MET A 43 -20.84 -4.47 -8.61
C MET A 43 -21.41 -4.31 -10.02
N GLN A 44 -20.75 -4.89 -11.04
CA GLN A 44 -21.24 -4.83 -12.43
C GLN A 44 -22.51 -5.68 -12.66
N THR A 45 -22.79 -6.63 -11.78
CA THR A 45 -23.87 -7.62 -11.94
C THR A 45 -24.87 -7.59 -10.80
N LEU A 46 -24.69 -6.71 -9.81
CA LEU A 46 -25.60 -6.56 -8.69
C LEU A 46 -26.90 -5.89 -9.15
N PRO A 47 -28.06 -6.46 -8.80
CA PRO A 47 -29.35 -5.83 -9.07
C PRO A 47 -29.55 -4.59 -8.17
N GLU A 48 -30.48 -3.73 -8.54
CA GLU A 48 -30.94 -2.68 -7.62
C GLU A 48 -31.43 -3.31 -6.31
N PRO A 49 -31.06 -2.75 -5.14
CA PRO A 49 -31.40 -3.33 -3.87
C PRO A 49 -32.90 -3.24 -3.59
N GLY A 50 -33.51 -4.37 -3.27
CA GLY A 50 -34.90 -4.43 -2.78
C GLY A 50 -35.06 -3.85 -1.38
N GLU A 51 -36.30 -3.70 -0.90
CA GLU A 51 -36.59 -3.15 0.44
C GLU A 51 -35.89 -3.94 1.57
N THR A 52 -35.82 -5.27 1.43
CA THR A 52 -35.15 -6.14 2.40
C THR A 52 -33.64 -5.99 2.36
N GLU A 53 -33.04 -5.51 1.27
CA GLU A 53 -31.59 -5.41 1.09
C GLU A 53 -31.06 -4.01 1.44
N LYS A 54 -31.93 -3.01 1.55
CA LYS A 54 -31.54 -1.63 1.92
C LYS A 54 -30.74 -1.56 3.22
N HIS A 55 -31.01 -2.41 4.20
CA HIS A 55 -30.23 -2.45 5.44
C HIS A 55 -28.81 -2.97 5.18
N ILE A 56 -28.65 -4.00 4.35
CA ILE A 56 -27.34 -4.54 3.95
C ILE A 56 -26.53 -3.46 3.22
N VAL A 57 -27.16 -2.72 2.32
CA VAL A 57 -26.50 -1.64 1.57
C VAL A 57 -26.02 -0.54 2.52
N ARG A 58 -26.84 -0.13 3.50
CA ARG A 58 -26.44 0.88 4.50
C ARG A 58 -25.24 0.40 5.31
N ASP A 59 -25.27 -0.83 5.80
CA ASP A 59 -24.16 -1.43 6.55
C ASP A 59 -22.88 -1.47 5.71
N VAL A 60 -22.98 -1.81 4.43
CA VAL A 60 -21.85 -1.83 3.51
C VAL A 60 -21.29 -0.42 3.31
N LEU A 61 -22.14 0.59 3.11
CA LEU A 61 -21.70 1.98 2.95
C LEU A 61 -21.01 2.52 4.21
N GLU A 62 -21.43 2.09 5.40
CA GLU A 62 -20.75 2.45 6.64
C GLU A 62 -19.37 1.80 6.74
N ARG A 63 -19.27 0.51 6.44
CA ARG A 63 -17.99 -0.22 6.41
C ARG A 63 -17.04 0.34 5.37
N ASP A 64 -17.53 0.74 4.20
CA ASP A 64 -16.72 1.33 3.14
C ASP A 64 -16.01 2.61 3.61
N LYS A 65 -16.65 3.43 4.46
CA LYS A 65 -16.00 4.62 5.04
C LYS A 65 -14.79 4.21 5.88
N THR A 66 -14.96 3.22 6.75
CA THR A 66 -13.89 2.70 7.60
C THR A 66 -12.79 2.04 6.78
N ILE A 67 -13.15 1.26 5.76
CA ILE A 67 -12.20 0.61 4.84
C ILE A 67 -11.37 1.67 4.13
N ASN A 68 -11.99 2.70 3.54
CA ASN A 68 -11.30 3.77 2.82
C ASN A 68 -10.28 4.50 3.71
N GLN A 69 -10.67 4.86 4.93
CA GLN A 69 -9.75 5.47 5.89
C GLN A 69 -8.55 4.58 6.20
N ARG A 70 -8.76 3.26 6.36
CA ARG A 70 -7.67 2.31 6.63
C ARG A 70 -6.77 2.12 5.41
N LEU A 71 -7.33 2.06 4.21
CA LEU A 71 -6.57 1.97 2.97
C LEU A 71 -5.67 3.20 2.76
N GLU A 72 -6.15 4.40 3.07
CA GLU A 72 -5.32 5.62 3.02
C GLU A 72 -4.13 5.55 3.99
N MET A 73 -4.33 5.03 5.20
CA MET A 73 -3.24 4.82 6.17
C MET A 73 -2.23 3.79 5.66
N ILE A 74 -2.68 2.66 5.14
CA ILE A 74 -1.82 1.61 4.57
C ILE A 74 -1.01 2.17 3.40
N PHE A 75 -1.67 2.88 2.48
CA PHE A 75 -1.03 3.50 1.32
C PHE A 75 0.04 4.52 1.72
N THR A 76 -0.24 5.33 2.74
CA THR A 76 0.74 6.27 3.30
C THR A 76 1.94 5.54 3.88
N GLY A 77 1.72 4.47 4.66
CA GLY A 77 2.80 3.65 5.20
C GLY A 77 3.68 3.01 4.10
N VAL A 78 3.07 2.53 3.01
CA VAL A 78 3.82 1.99 1.86
C VAL A 78 4.68 3.08 1.19
N LYS A 79 4.16 4.30 1.01
CA LYS A 79 4.94 5.43 0.48
C LYS A 79 6.15 5.77 1.35
N GLU A 80 5.97 5.74 2.66
CA GLU A 80 7.05 5.98 3.61
C GLU A 80 8.14 4.90 3.51
N ASP A 81 7.76 3.62 3.40
CA ASP A 81 8.71 2.52 3.18
C ASP A 81 9.51 2.72 1.89
N MET A 82 8.86 3.12 0.79
CA MET A 82 9.54 3.40 -0.47
C MET A 82 10.56 4.53 -0.32
N ARG A 83 10.20 5.60 0.39
CA ARG A 83 11.11 6.73 0.67
C ARG A 83 12.30 6.29 1.53
N ASN A 84 12.06 5.48 2.56
CA ASN A 84 13.10 5.00 3.46
C ASN A 84 14.05 4.03 2.77
N ASN A 85 13.55 3.14 1.92
CA ASN A 85 14.38 2.26 1.10
C ASN A 85 15.29 3.05 0.14
N LYS A 86 14.77 4.12 -0.49
CA LYS A 86 15.60 5.01 -1.34
C LYS A 86 16.70 5.71 -0.53
N LYS A 87 16.37 6.22 0.66
CA LYS A 87 17.35 6.85 1.57
C LYS A 87 18.45 5.88 1.99
N GLN A 88 18.09 4.67 2.43
CA GLN A 88 19.08 3.66 2.83
C GLN A 88 20.04 3.28 1.70
N LYS A 89 19.55 3.17 0.45
CA LYS A 89 20.40 2.95 -0.73
C LYS A 89 21.37 4.12 -0.97
N SER A 90 20.90 5.36 -0.85
CA SER A 90 21.75 6.55 -0.99
C SER A 90 22.83 6.61 0.07
N THR A 91 22.46 6.41 1.34
CA THR A 91 23.41 6.41 2.46
C THR A 91 24.42 5.27 2.32
N LYS A 92 23.99 4.05 2.00
CA LYS A 92 24.91 2.91 1.79
C LYS A 92 25.92 3.20 0.69
N ASN A 93 25.50 3.82 -0.43
CA ASN A 93 26.40 4.20 -1.52
C ASN A 93 27.43 5.28 -1.09
N GLN A 94 27.00 6.25 -0.28
CA GLN A 94 27.88 7.29 0.28
C GLN A 94 28.94 6.71 1.23
N TYR A 95 28.61 5.65 1.99
CA TYR A 95 29.56 4.96 2.86
C TYR A 95 30.50 3.99 2.11
N THR A 96 30.09 3.43 0.96
CA THR A 96 30.95 2.55 0.16
C THR A 96 32.01 3.27 -0.66
N ASN A 97 31.84 4.57 -0.90
CA ASN A 97 32.86 5.38 -1.58
C ASN A 97 33.07 6.74 -0.91
N PRO A 98 33.66 6.76 0.30
CA PRO A 98 33.88 7.98 1.07
C PRO A 98 34.86 8.96 0.40
N TYR A 99 35.55 8.53 -0.67
CA TYR A 99 36.50 9.33 -1.43
C TYR A 99 36.00 9.75 -2.82
N GLN A 100 34.74 9.42 -3.19
CA GLN A 100 34.22 9.75 -4.53
C GLN A 100 34.19 11.26 -4.80
N ASN A 101 33.95 12.05 -3.76
CA ASN A 101 33.97 13.52 -3.83
C ASN A 101 35.39 14.11 -3.77
N VAL A 102 36.42 13.31 -3.51
CA VAL A 102 37.83 13.73 -3.37
C VAL A 102 38.64 13.39 -4.63
N ALA A 103 38.10 12.57 -5.54
CA ALA A 103 38.76 12.14 -6.76
C ALA A 103 38.75 13.18 -7.91
N GLY A 104 38.21 14.38 -7.69
CA GLY A 104 38.14 15.38 -8.75
C GLY A 104 38.15 16.81 -8.21
N SER A 105 39.33 17.34 -7.87
CA SER A 105 39.69 18.71 -8.28
C SER A 105 41.14 19.14 -8.06
N ASP A 106 42.04 18.35 -7.45
CA ASP A 106 43.47 18.72 -7.45
C ASP A 106 44.38 17.53 -7.14
N GLY A 107 44.83 16.84 -8.19
CA GLY A 107 45.76 15.72 -8.11
C GLY A 107 47.23 16.16 -8.24
N MET A 108 47.61 17.31 -7.69
CA MET A 108 48.98 17.80 -7.77
C MET A 108 49.85 17.14 -6.68
N PHE A 109 50.47 16.01 -7.02
CA PHE A 109 51.57 15.43 -6.26
C PHE A 109 52.78 16.40 -6.31
N LEU A 110 53.01 17.13 -5.23
CA LEU A 110 54.25 17.88 -5.00
C LEU A 110 55.35 16.90 -4.58
N ASP A 111 56.03 16.30 -5.56
CA ASP A 111 57.40 15.81 -5.37
C ASP A 111 58.33 16.55 -6.33
N SER A 112 58.83 17.68 -5.86
CA SER A 112 60.03 18.30 -6.41
C SER A 112 61.05 18.44 -5.29
N LYS A 113 61.66 17.31 -4.92
CA LYS A 113 62.94 17.31 -4.21
C LYS A 113 64.04 17.81 -5.16
N LYS A 114 64.72 18.87 -4.73
CA LYS A 114 66.06 19.26 -5.18
C LYS A 114 67.10 18.71 -4.21
#